data_AF-A0A3C0TW62-F1
#
_entry.id   AF-A0A3C0TW62-F1
#
_cell.length_a   1.000
_cell.length_b   1.000
_cell.length_c   1.000
_cell.angle_alpha   90.00
_cell.angle_beta   90.00
_cell.angle_gamma   90.00
#
_symmetry.space_group_name_H-M   'P 1'
#
loop_
_entity.id
_entity.type
_entity.pdbx_description
1 polymer ?
#
loop_
_entity_poly.entity_id
_entity_poly.type
_entity_poly.pdbx_seq_one_letter_code
_entity_poly.pdbx_strand_id
1 'polypeptide(L)'
;DLAATGMVDGVTTNPSLVAKAGRDFIEALREISAIVPGPISAEVTALDTPGMLREAEKLRAVARNIAIKVPMTWDGLKACR
;
A
#
# COMPACT_ATOMS: atom_id res chain seq x y z
N ASP A 1 14.12 -10.44 11.03
CA ASP A 1 14.91 -9.87 12.14
C ASP A 1 14.38 -8.54 12.65
N LEU A 2 14.28 -7.48 11.83
CA LEU A 2 13.79 -6.17 12.32
C LEU A 2 12.33 -6.17 12.83
N ALA A 3 11.42 -6.89 12.18
CA ALA A 3 10.04 -7.00 12.68
C ALA A 3 9.95 -7.74 14.03
N ALA A 4 10.92 -8.61 14.34
CA ALA A 4 10.94 -9.38 15.59
C ALA A 4 11.46 -8.56 16.79
N THR A 5 12.00 -7.36 16.58
CA THR A 5 12.49 -6.50 17.67
C THR A 5 11.37 -5.82 18.45
N GLY A 6 10.13 -5.82 17.92
CA GLY A 6 9.00 -5.10 18.51
C GLY A 6 9.03 -3.59 18.28
N MET A 7 9.95 -3.07 17.45
CA MET A 7 10.08 -1.63 17.15
C MET A 7 9.46 -1.22 15.80
N VAL A 8 8.85 -2.16 15.07
CA VAL A 8 8.26 -1.91 13.74
C VAL A 8 6.75 -1.95 13.85
N ASP A 9 6.12 -0.78 13.81
CA ASP A 9 4.67 -0.63 13.93
C ASP A 9 3.94 -0.72 12.58
N GLY A 10 4.65 -0.63 11.46
CA GLY A 10 4.05 -0.61 10.14
C GLY A 10 5.07 -0.43 9.02
N VAL A 11 4.61 -0.46 7.78
CA VAL A 11 5.46 -0.33 6.59
C VAL A 11 4.82 0.61 5.58
N THR A 12 5.62 1.47 4.97
CA THR A 12 5.19 2.26 3.81
C THR A 12 5.83 1.71 2.55
N THR A 13 5.05 1.45 1.51
CA THR A 13 5.56 1.05 0.20
C THR A 13 5.28 2.15 -0.82
N ASN A 14 6.02 2.12 -1.93
CA ASN A 14 5.64 2.79 -3.16
C ASN A 14 6.03 1.88 -4.34
N PRO A 15 5.33 1.96 -5.49
CA PRO A 15 5.59 1.11 -6.65
C PRO A 15 7.04 1.17 -7.13
N SER A 16 7.67 2.35 -7.08
CA SER A 16 9.05 2.53 -7.54
C SER A 16 10.08 1.77 -6.69
N LEU A 17 9.93 1.71 -5.37
CA LEU A 17 10.81 0.94 -4.49
C LEU A 17 10.70 -0.56 -4.77
N VAL A 18 9.48 -1.06 -4.97
CA VAL A 18 9.24 -2.49 -5.23
C VAL A 18 9.73 -2.89 -6.62
N ALA A 19 9.48 -2.05 -7.64
CA ALA A 19 10.00 -2.25 -8.99
C ALA A 19 11.54 -2.23 -9.03
N LYS A 20 12.19 -1.34 -8.28
CA LYS A 20 13.66 -1.32 -8.15
C LYS A 20 14.23 -2.59 -7.52
N ALA A 21 13.45 -3.26 -6.67
CA ALA A 21 13.80 -4.57 -6.12
C ALA A 21 13.51 -5.73 -7.10
N GLY A 22 12.96 -5.45 -8.28
CA GLY A 22 12.64 -6.46 -9.30
C GLY A 22 11.47 -7.36 -8.93
N ARG A 23 10.54 -6.88 -8.10
CA ARG A 23 9.45 -7.69 -7.54
C ARG A 23 8.08 -7.24 -8.05
N ASP A 24 7.13 -8.17 -8.06
CA ASP A 24 5.71 -7.83 -8.23
C ASP A 24 5.19 -7.09 -6.99
N PHE A 25 4.38 -6.06 -7.23
CA PHE A 25 3.89 -5.19 -6.15
C PHE A 25 2.90 -5.90 -5.23
N ILE A 26 2.00 -6.71 -5.78
CA ILE A 26 0.98 -7.42 -5.02
C ILE A 26 1.60 -8.54 -4.19
N GLU A 27 2.56 -9.28 -4.76
CA GLU A 27 3.31 -10.30 -4.03
C GLU A 27 4.12 -9.68 -2.88
N ALA A 28 4.81 -8.57 -3.12
CA ALA A 28 5.56 -7.87 -2.07
C ALA A 28 4.63 -7.41 -0.93
N LEU A 29 3.46 -6.84 -1.25
CA LEU A 29 2.47 -6.44 -0.24
C LEU A 29 1.98 -7.64 0.58
N ARG A 30 1.70 -8.77 -0.08
CA ARG A 30 1.25 -10.01 0.60
C ARG A 30 2.31 -10.51 1.58
N GLU A 31 3.57 -10.55 1.18
CA GLU A 31 4.66 -10.96 2.06
C GLU A 31 4.87 -10.00 3.24
N ILE A 32 4.89 -8.69 2.97
CA ILE A 32 5.02 -7.68 4.03
C ILE A 32 3.86 -7.83 5.03
N SER A 33 2.64 -8.09 4.57
CA SER A 33 1.46 -8.30 5.43
C SER A 33 1.53 -9.54 6.30
N ALA A 34 2.27 -10.57 5.87
CA ALA A 34 2.51 -11.76 6.68
C ALA A 34 3.58 -11.53 7.76
N ILE A 35 4.47 -10.55 7.56
CA ILE A 35 5.58 -10.25 8.47
C ILE A 35 5.20 -9.18 9.49
N VAL A 36 4.48 -8.13 9.06
CA VAL A 36 4.15 -6.97 9.88
C VAL A 36 2.63 -6.91 10.10
N PRO A 37 2.15 -7.10 11.35
CA PRO A 37 0.73 -7.07 11.65
C PRO A 37 0.12 -5.66 11.61
N GLY A 38 0.95 -4.62 11.75
CA GLY A 38 0.54 -3.22 11.69
C GLY A 38 0.22 -2.70 10.28
N PRO A 39 -0.17 -1.42 10.13
CA PRO A 39 -0.61 -0.87 8.85
C PRO A 39 0.48 -0.89 7.77
N ILE A 40 0.06 -1.23 6.55
CA ILE A 40 0.90 -1.22 5.36
C ILE A 40 0.35 -0.21 4.36
N SER A 41 1.06 0.89 4.15
CA SER A 41 0.64 1.91 3.19
C SER A 41 0.99 1.49 1.77
N ALA A 42 -0.01 1.18 0.95
CA ALA A 42 0.12 0.85 -0.47
C ALA A 42 -0.36 2.00 -1.35
N GLU A 43 0.46 2.44 -2.30
CA GLU A 43 0.18 3.59 -3.17
C GLU A 43 -0.62 3.20 -4.42
N VAL A 44 -1.63 4.01 -4.76
CA VAL A 44 -2.29 4.00 -6.07
C VAL A 44 -1.47 4.79 -7.10
N THR A 45 -1.60 4.45 -8.37
CA THR A 45 -0.94 5.14 -9.49
C THR A 45 -1.89 6.02 -10.30
N ALA A 46 -3.19 5.77 -10.24
CA ALA A 46 -4.20 6.60 -10.89
C ALA A 46 -4.24 8.03 -10.30
N LEU A 47 -4.62 8.99 -11.14
CA LEU A 47 -4.71 10.41 -10.77
C LEU A 47 -6.14 10.95 -10.74
N ASP A 48 -7.11 10.21 -11.28
CA ASP A 48 -8.54 10.50 -11.19
C ASP A 48 -9.22 9.69 -10.08
N THR A 49 -10.26 10.25 -9.47
CA THR A 49 -11.00 9.60 -8.35
C THR A 49 -11.47 8.18 -8.71
N PRO A 50 -12.15 7.94 -9.86
CA PRO A 50 -12.59 6.59 -10.21
C PRO A 50 -11.44 5.58 -10.37
N GLY A 51 -10.33 5.99 -10.96
CA GLY A 51 -9.12 5.18 -11.08
C GLY A 51 -8.55 4.79 -9.73
N MET A 52 -8.40 5.75 -8.82
CA MET A 52 -7.90 5.51 -7.48
C MET A 52 -8.77 4.51 -6.72
N LEU A 53 -10.10 4.62 -6.80
CA LEU A 53 -11.01 3.70 -6.12
C LEU A 53 -10.92 2.26 -6.69
N ARG A 54 -10.76 2.09 -8.01
CA ARG A 54 -10.59 0.77 -8.62
C ARG A 54 -9.27 0.11 -8.21
N GLU A 55 -8.19 0.88 -8.17
CA GLU A 55 -6.89 0.39 -7.71
C GLU A 55 -6.90 0.08 -6.21
N ALA A 56 -7.50 0.96 -5.41
CA ALA A 56 -7.68 0.79 -3.97
C ALA A 56 -8.38 -0.54 -3.64
N GLU A 57 -9.46 -0.88 -4.35
CA GLU A 57 -10.18 -2.15 -4.13
C GLU A 57 -9.27 -3.36 -4.33
N LYS A 58 -8.46 -3.36 -5.41
CA LYS A 58 -7.50 -4.44 -5.67
C LYS A 58 -6.44 -4.54 -4.58
N LEU A 59 -5.93 -3.40 -4.11
CA LEU A 59 -4.90 -3.35 -3.06
C LEU A 59 -5.46 -3.78 -1.70
N ARG A 60 -6.67 -3.36 -1.32
CA ARG A 60 -7.32 -3.75 -0.06
C ARG A 60 -7.67 -5.23 -0.02
N ALA A 61 -7.91 -5.85 -1.16
CA ALA A 61 -8.14 -7.29 -1.25
C ALA A 61 -6.90 -8.15 -0.90
N VAL A 62 -5.69 -7.55 -0.86
CA VAL A 62 -4.45 -8.27 -0.56
C VAL A 62 -4.38 -8.69 0.91
N ALA A 63 -4.64 -7.77 1.84
CA ALA A 63 -4.61 -8.02 3.28
C ALA A 63 -5.42 -6.98 4.06
N ARG A 64 -5.90 -7.35 5.26
CA ARG A 64 -6.77 -6.50 6.09
C ARG A 64 -6.09 -5.24 6.62
N ASN A 65 -4.77 -5.24 6.77
CA ASN A 65 -3.97 -4.13 7.30
C ASN A 65 -3.45 -3.20 6.20
N ILE A 66 -3.94 -3.30 4.96
CA ILE A 66 -3.59 -2.38 3.89
C ILE A 66 -4.28 -1.02 4.10
N ALA A 67 -3.48 0.02 4.23
CA ALA A 67 -3.88 1.41 4.16
C ALA A 67 -3.61 1.97 2.76
N ILE A 68 -4.60 2.60 2.14
CA ILE A 68 -4.45 3.16 0.80
C ILE A 68 -3.81 4.53 0.88
N LYS A 69 -2.69 4.68 0.20
CA LYS A 69 -1.95 5.93 0.07
C LYS A 69 -2.32 6.57 -1.27
N VAL A 70 -2.90 7.76 -1.21
CA VAL A 70 -3.29 8.56 -2.37
C VAL A 70 -2.43 9.82 -2.47
N PRO A 71 -2.25 10.39 -3.67
CA PRO A 71 -1.58 11.68 -3.81
C PRO A 71 -2.44 12.80 -3.22
N MET A 72 -1.80 13.84 -2.68
CA MET A 72 -2.47 15.03 -2.17
C MET A 72 -2.95 15.91 -3.34
N THR A 73 -4.10 15.55 -3.92
CA THR A 73 -4.78 16.30 -4.99
C THR A 73 -6.28 16.38 -4.68
N TRP A 74 -7.03 17.18 -5.44
CA TRP A 74 -8.49 17.23 -5.28
C TRP A 74 -9.15 15.88 -5.51
N ASP A 75 -8.69 15.12 -6.51
CA ASP A 75 -9.18 13.76 -6.75
C ASP A 75 -8.73 12.77 -5.67
N GLY A 76 -7.51 12.91 -5.14
CA GLY A 76 -7.07 12.12 -3.99
C GLY A 76 -7.92 12.38 -2.73
N LEU A 77 -8.22 13.64 -2.43
CA LEU A 77 -9.09 14.00 -1.31
C LEU A 77 -10.52 13.49 -1.50
N LYS A 78 -11.05 13.51 -2.73
CA LYS A 78 -12.36 12.91 -3.04
C LYS A 78 -12.33 11.38 -2.87
N ALA A 79 -11.23 10.72 -3.25
CA ALA A 79 -11.08 9.28 -3.09
C ALA A 79 -10.99 8.85 -1.61
N CYS A 80 -10.57 9.74 -0.71
CA CYS A 80 -10.55 9.50 0.74
C CYS A 80 -11.92 9.62 1.42
N ARG A 81 -12.94 10.19 0.76
CA ARG A 81 -14.26 10.47 1.36
C ARG A 81 -15.25 9.36 1.06
#